data_AF-Q38FJ4-F1
#
_entry.id   AF-Q38FJ4-F1
#
_cell.length_a   1.000
_cell.length_b   1.000
_cell.length_c   1.000
_cell.angle_alpha   90.00
_cell.angle_beta   90.00
_cell.angle_gamma   90.00
#
_symmetry.space_group_name_H-M   'P 1'
#
loop_
_entity.id
_entity.type
_entity.pdbx_description
1 polymer ?
#
loop_
_entity_poly.entity_id
_entity_poly.type
_entity_poly.pdbx_seq_one_letter_code
_entity_poly.pdbx_strand_id
1 'polypeptide(L)'
;MSYYDKSDKIGYDDTDKELNEELEEMLARTPPHIQRHLQHRIHDGILQRMKEDTARRCWEFIKKYETCVNSVKPYDLTDCRPHRDALNDCAHEVNREQIYQKYRMMYLRGELLRLHESRLGQKMETMKVRAPDSIRGWKPDYAPKYAEMMSDIGLNLGPEAADERKLS
;
A
#
# COMPACT_ATOMS: atom_id res chain seq x y z
N MET A 1 10.25 17.17 -30.36
CA MET A 1 10.67 15.94 -29.64
C MET A 1 11.29 16.35 -28.33
N SER A 2 10.50 16.48 -27.25
CA SER A 2 11.09 16.39 -25.91
C SER A 2 11.33 14.91 -25.68
N TYR A 3 12.60 14.55 -25.59
CA TYR A 3 13.05 13.27 -25.09
C TYR A 3 12.47 13.15 -23.68
N TYR A 4 11.35 12.42 -23.52
CA TYR A 4 10.82 12.11 -22.19
C TYR A 4 11.90 11.28 -21.52
N ASP A 5 12.69 11.96 -20.73
CA ASP A 5 13.68 11.34 -19.89
C ASP A 5 12.93 10.50 -18.87
N LYS A 6 12.78 9.21 -19.18
CA LYS A 6 12.25 8.21 -18.24
C LYS A 6 13.21 8.00 -17.07
N SER A 7 14.32 8.75 -16.96
CA SER A 7 15.26 8.72 -15.86
C SER A 7 14.75 9.42 -14.58
N ASP A 8 13.60 10.11 -14.61
CA ASP A 8 12.83 10.45 -13.40
C ASP A 8 12.17 9.17 -12.84
N LYS A 9 13.07 8.32 -12.35
CA LYS A 9 12.97 6.93 -12.00
C LYS A 9 12.53 6.81 -10.54
N ILE A 10 11.24 6.98 -10.29
CA ILE A 10 10.66 6.48 -9.03
C ILE A 10 10.86 4.96 -9.02
N GLY A 11 11.47 4.44 -7.95
CA GLY A 11 11.98 3.07 -7.89
C GLY A 11 13.51 2.93 -7.96
N TYR A 12 14.28 4.00 -8.18
CA TYR A 12 15.74 3.91 -8.31
C TYR A 12 16.56 4.77 -7.33
N ASP A 13 15.92 5.55 -6.47
CA ASP A 13 16.63 6.03 -5.27
C ASP A 13 16.92 4.83 -4.36
N ASP A 14 17.98 4.90 -3.56
CA ASP A 14 18.42 3.73 -2.78
C ASP A 14 17.37 3.33 -1.74
N THR A 15 16.56 4.29 -1.26
CA THR A 15 15.44 4.03 -0.35
C THR A 15 14.32 3.25 -1.02
N ASP A 16 13.94 3.57 -2.26
CA ASP A 16 12.94 2.83 -3.03
C ASP A 16 13.45 1.43 -3.39
N LYS A 17 14.75 1.24 -3.62
CA LYS A 17 15.33 -0.10 -3.83
C LYS A 17 15.22 -0.96 -2.58
N GLU A 18 15.65 -0.45 -1.44
CA GLU A 18 15.51 -1.14 -0.14
C GLU A 18 14.03 -1.48 0.14
N LEU A 19 13.13 -0.55 -0.15
CA LEU A 19 11.69 -0.75 0.01
C LEU A 19 11.15 -1.85 -0.92
N ASN A 20 11.61 -1.89 -2.17
CA ASN A 20 11.22 -2.91 -3.14
C ASN A 20 11.77 -4.28 -2.75
N GLU A 21 13.01 -4.37 -2.27
CA GLU A 21 13.59 -5.62 -1.75
C GLU A 21 12.80 -6.15 -0.54
N GLU A 22 12.46 -5.27 0.41
CA GLU A 22 11.60 -5.62 1.57
C GLU A 22 10.22 -6.13 1.10
N LEU A 23 9.62 -5.44 0.12
CA LEU A 23 8.34 -5.83 -0.47
C LEU A 23 8.41 -7.18 -1.17
N GLU A 24 9.45 -7.44 -1.96
CA GLU A 24 9.66 -8.70 -2.66
C GLU A 24 9.81 -9.86 -1.66
N GLU A 25 10.55 -9.67 -0.58
CA GLU A 25 10.71 -10.68 0.47
C GLU A 25 9.38 -10.96 1.21
N MET A 26 8.59 -9.92 1.51
CA MET A 26 7.25 -10.08 2.09
C MET A 26 6.26 -10.74 1.13
N LEU A 27 6.33 -10.44 -0.16
CA LEU A 27 5.50 -11.04 -1.20
C LEU A 27 5.86 -12.51 -1.42
N ALA A 28 7.14 -12.88 -1.42
CA ALA A 28 7.60 -14.27 -1.55
C ALA A 28 6.99 -15.19 -0.47
N ARG A 29 6.77 -14.65 0.74
CA ARG A 29 6.14 -15.35 1.87
C ARG A 29 4.60 -15.29 1.86
N THR A 30 4.00 -14.60 0.89
CA THR A 30 2.55 -14.35 0.81
C THR A 30 1.94 -15.15 -0.34
N PRO A 31 0.87 -15.94 -0.13
CA PRO A 31 0.19 -16.67 -1.19
C PRO A 31 -0.33 -15.76 -2.33
N PRO A 32 -0.24 -16.18 -3.61
CA PRO A 32 -0.61 -15.34 -4.76
C PRO A 32 -2.05 -14.80 -4.75
N HIS A 33 -3.01 -15.58 -4.23
CA HIS A 33 -4.41 -15.16 -4.15
C HIS A 33 -4.60 -13.97 -3.19
N ILE A 34 -3.84 -13.94 -2.09
CA ILE A 34 -3.84 -12.83 -1.14
C ILE A 34 -3.15 -11.62 -1.76
N GLN A 35 -2.01 -11.81 -2.43
CA GLN A 35 -1.30 -10.72 -3.11
C GLN A 35 -2.22 -9.99 -4.10
N ARG A 36 -2.96 -10.73 -4.94
CA ARG A 36 -3.92 -10.15 -5.90
C ARG A 36 -5.01 -9.37 -5.18
N HIS A 37 -5.60 -9.95 -4.11
CA HIS A 37 -6.63 -9.27 -3.34
C HIS A 37 -6.12 -7.98 -2.70
N LEU A 38 -4.91 -8.00 -2.13
CA LEU A 38 -4.26 -6.81 -1.59
C LEU A 38 -4.06 -5.75 -2.67
N GLN A 39 -3.52 -6.13 -3.83
CA GLN A 39 -3.28 -5.22 -4.95
C GLN A 39 -4.56 -4.56 -5.48
N HIS A 40 -5.65 -5.31 -5.61
CA HIS A 40 -6.94 -4.75 -6.01
C HIS A 40 -7.48 -3.77 -4.96
N ARG A 41 -7.47 -4.14 -3.68
CA ARG A 41 -7.99 -3.29 -2.62
C ARG A 41 -7.20 -1.98 -2.46
N ILE A 42 -5.88 -2.03 -2.59
CA ILE A 42 -5.06 -0.81 -2.52
C ILE A 42 -5.26 0.08 -3.75
N HIS A 43 -5.49 -0.49 -4.93
CA HIS A 43 -5.69 0.28 -6.17
C HIS A 43 -6.82 1.30 -6.04
N ASP A 44 -8.00 0.86 -5.58
CA ASP A 44 -9.15 1.74 -5.40
C ASP A 44 -8.86 2.85 -4.37
N GLY A 45 -8.16 2.51 -3.28
CA GLY A 45 -7.74 3.47 -2.27
C GLY A 45 -6.69 4.48 -2.74
N ILE A 46 -5.85 4.11 -3.72
CA ILE A 46 -4.88 5.00 -4.36
C ILE A 46 -5.61 5.96 -5.30
N LEU A 47 -6.51 5.46 -6.14
CA LEU A 47 -7.31 6.29 -7.05
C LEU A 47 -8.12 7.33 -6.28
N GLN A 48 -8.71 6.94 -5.14
CA GLN A 48 -9.46 7.87 -4.30
C GLN A 48 -8.56 8.98 -3.73
N ARG A 49 -7.36 8.63 -3.23
CA ARG A 49 -6.39 9.63 -2.74
C ARG A 49 -5.87 10.55 -3.83
N MET A 50 -5.60 10.01 -5.02
CA MET A 50 -5.18 10.82 -6.15
C MET A 50 -6.27 11.82 -6.58
N LYS A 51 -7.55 11.42 -6.52
CA LYS A 51 -8.68 12.35 -6.72
C LYS A 51 -8.72 13.44 -5.64
N GLU A 52 -8.55 13.10 -4.38
CA GLU A 52 -8.52 14.06 -3.26
C GLU A 52 -7.34 15.04 -3.39
N ASP A 53 -6.15 14.54 -3.71
CA ASP A 53 -4.96 15.36 -3.95
C ASP A 53 -5.14 16.25 -5.18
N THR A 54 -5.75 15.74 -6.25
CA THR A 54 -6.08 16.53 -7.44
C THR A 54 -7.05 17.65 -7.09
N ALA A 55 -8.11 17.36 -6.34
CA ALA A 55 -9.07 18.37 -5.90
C ALA A 55 -8.40 19.44 -5.03
N ARG A 56 -7.47 19.06 -4.15
CA ARG A 56 -6.73 19.99 -3.29
C ARG A 56 -5.74 20.86 -4.08
N ARG A 57 -4.94 20.25 -4.96
CA ARG A 57 -3.88 20.97 -5.71
C ARG A 57 -4.45 21.80 -6.87
N CYS A 58 -5.48 21.30 -7.53
CA CYS A 58 -6.10 21.95 -8.68
C CYS A 58 -7.30 22.82 -8.30
N TRP A 59 -7.53 23.08 -7.01
CA TRP A 59 -8.68 23.81 -6.49
C TRP A 59 -8.90 25.17 -7.17
N GLU A 60 -7.82 25.91 -7.42
CA GLU A 60 -7.90 27.21 -8.08
C GLU A 60 -8.30 27.11 -9.56
N PHE A 61 -7.93 26.03 -10.25
CA PHE A 61 -8.39 25.77 -11.62
C PHE A 61 -9.85 25.33 -11.65
N ILE A 62 -10.27 24.50 -10.67
CA ILE A 62 -11.67 24.09 -10.49
C ILE A 62 -12.55 25.33 -10.33
N LYS A 63 -12.20 26.24 -9.43
CA LYS A 63 -12.94 27.50 -9.24
C LYS A 63 -13.03 28.35 -10.50
N LYS A 64 -11.93 28.51 -11.24
CA LYS A 64 -11.92 29.30 -12.49
C LYS A 64 -12.83 28.68 -13.54
N TYR A 65 -12.78 27.36 -13.69
CA TYR A 65 -13.66 26.66 -14.61
C TYR A 65 -15.13 26.76 -14.19
N GLU A 66 -15.45 26.54 -12.91
CA GLU A 66 -16.79 26.67 -12.35
C GLU A 66 -17.35 28.09 -12.51
N THR A 67 -16.55 29.11 -12.20
CA THR A 67 -16.93 30.52 -12.37
C THR A 67 -17.22 30.85 -13.85
N CYS A 68 -16.45 30.27 -14.77
CA CYS A 68 -16.69 30.45 -16.20
C CYS A 68 -18.02 29.78 -16.61
N VAL A 69 -18.20 28.51 -16.28
CA VAL A 69 -19.41 27.73 -16.63
C VAL A 69 -20.68 28.37 -16.07
N ASN A 70 -20.61 28.97 -14.88
CA ASN A 70 -21.75 29.66 -14.26
C ASN A 70 -21.99 31.07 -14.80
N SER A 71 -21.04 31.68 -15.52
CA SER A 71 -21.18 33.03 -16.08
C SER A 71 -21.54 33.04 -17.57
N VAL A 72 -21.21 31.97 -18.30
CA VAL A 72 -21.56 31.81 -19.72
C VAL A 72 -22.91 31.11 -19.90
N LYS A 73 -23.55 31.35 -21.04
CA LYS A 73 -24.77 30.64 -21.41
C LYS A 73 -24.42 29.21 -21.88
N PRO A 74 -25.35 28.23 -21.77
CA PRO A 74 -25.05 26.83 -22.08
C PRO A 74 -24.51 26.55 -23.49
N TYR A 75 -24.83 27.40 -24.47
CA TYR A 75 -24.36 27.26 -25.85
C TYR A 75 -22.97 27.88 -26.09
N ASP A 76 -22.46 28.67 -25.15
CA ASP A 76 -21.14 29.34 -25.19
C ASP A 76 -20.09 28.64 -24.30
N LEU A 77 -20.36 27.42 -23.82
CA LEU A 77 -19.44 26.65 -22.95
C LEU A 77 -18.07 26.40 -23.58
N THR A 78 -17.93 26.56 -24.90
CA THR A 78 -16.65 26.50 -25.61
C THR A 78 -15.68 27.58 -25.14
N ASP A 79 -16.17 28.71 -24.64
CA ASP A 79 -15.34 29.81 -24.16
C ASP A 79 -14.62 29.45 -22.85
N CYS A 80 -15.14 28.47 -22.11
CA CYS A 80 -14.53 27.94 -20.89
C CYS A 80 -13.47 26.86 -21.16
N ARG A 81 -13.21 26.49 -22.42
CA ARG A 81 -12.20 25.48 -22.78
C ARG A 81 -10.80 25.76 -22.20
N PRO A 82 -10.26 27.00 -22.23
CA PRO A 82 -8.94 27.28 -21.66
C PRO A 82 -8.86 26.93 -20.17
N HIS A 83 -9.94 27.15 -19.41
CA HIS A 83 -10.00 26.79 -17.98
C HIS A 83 -10.11 25.29 -17.76
N ARG A 84 -10.88 24.59 -18.61
CA ARG A 84 -10.97 23.12 -18.58
C ARG A 84 -9.63 22.48 -18.92
N ASP A 85 -8.94 22.98 -19.93
CA ASP A 85 -7.67 22.43 -20.39
C ASP A 85 -6.59 22.67 -19.33
N ALA A 86 -6.55 23.86 -18.71
CA ALA A 86 -5.67 24.12 -17.56
C ALA A 86 -5.98 23.22 -16.34
N LEU A 87 -7.26 22.92 -16.08
CA LEU A 87 -7.66 21.96 -15.05
C LEU A 87 -7.19 20.53 -15.40
N ASN A 88 -7.32 20.11 -16.65
CA ASN A 88 -6.86 18.80 -17.12
C ASN A 88 -5.34 18.69 -17.02
N ASP A 89 -4.59 19.73 -17.38
CA ASP A 89 -3.14 19.76 -17.27
C ASP A 89 -2.69 19.61 -15.80
N CYS A 90 -3.34 20.33 -14.89
CA CYS A 90 -3.10 20.17 -13.45
C CYS A 90 -3.44 18.75 -12.97
N ALA A 91 -4.58 18.19 -13.40
CA ALA A 91 -4.98 16.85 -13.04
C ALA A 91 -3.99 15.79 -13.59
N HIS A 92 -3.48 15.97 -14.81
CA HIS A 92 -2.45 15.10 -15.39
C HIS A 92 -1.12 15.18 -14.64
N GLU A 93 -0.75 16.35 -14.14
CA GLU A 93 0.45 16.51 -13.32
C GLU A 93 0.33 15.79 -11.98
N VAL A 94 -0.84 15.82 -11.34
CA VAL A 94 -1.09 15.07 -10.09
C VAL A 94 -1.23 13.57 -10.35
N ASN A 95 -1.82 13.19 -11.49
CA ASN A 95 -2.08 11.80 -11.85
C ASN A 95 -0.92 11.13 -12.60
N ARG A 96 0.33 11.53 -12.35
CA ARG A 96 1.50 10.87 -12.93
C ARG A 96 1.62 9.44 -12.40
N GLU A 97 1.99 8.52 -13.30
CA GLU A 97 2.28 7.12 -12.98
C GLU A 97 3.27 6.98 -11.81
N GLN A 98 4.24 7.89 -11.76
CA GLN A 98 5.17 8.09 -10.67
C GLN A 98 4.50 8.18 -9.28
N ILE A 99 3.52 9.07 -9.14
CA ILE A 99 2.80 9.30 -7.88
C ILE A 99 1.98 8.04 -7.53
N TYR A 100 1.36 7.43 -8.54
CA TYR A 100 0.63 6.18 -8.39
C TYR A 100 1.53 5.06 -7.85
N GLN A 101 2.72 4.83 -8.44
CA GLN A 101 3.66 3.80 -7.99
C GLN A 101 4.17 4.06 -6.58
N LYS A 102 4.45 5.31 -6.22
CA LYS A 102 4.83 5.69 -4.85
C LYS A 102 3.75 5.32 -3.85
N TYR A 103 2.49 5.68 -4.11
CA TYR A 103 1.37 5.27 -3.26
C TYR A 103 1.21 3.76 -3.22
N ARG A 104 1.34 3.07 -4.36
CA ARG A 104 1.25 1.61 -4.45
C ARG A 104 2.25 0.91 -3.55
N MET A 105 3.53 1.32 -3.57
CA MET A 105 4.56 0.75 -2.70
C MET A 105 4.23 0.97 -1.22
N MET A 106 3.88 2.20 -0.82
CA MET A 106 3.53 2.53 0.57
C MET A 106 2.33 1.72 1.08
N TYR A 107 1.25 1.64 0.30
CA TYR A 107 0.05 0.88 0.70
C TYR A 107 0.32 -0.62 0.75
N LEU A 108 1.03 -1.15 -0.24
CA LEU A 108 1.35 -2.57 -0.27
C LEU A 108 2.21 -2.97 0.93
N ARG A 109 3.19 -2.14 1.30
CA ARG A 109 4.03 -2.37 2.48
C ARG A 109 3.22 -2.40 3.76
N GLY A 110 2.41 -1.37 4.01
CA GLY A 110 1.58 -1.31 5.22
C GLY A 110 0.61 -2.48 5.33
N GLU A 111 0.04 -2.91 4.20
CA GLU A 111 -0.85 -4.07 4.16
C GLU A 111 -0.14 -5.41 4.38
N LEU A 112 1.05 -5.58 3.81
CA LEU A 112 1.86 -6.79 4.02
C LEU A 112 2.36 -6.88 5.46
N LEU A 113 2.83 -5.78 6.05
CA LEU A 113 3.24 -5.74 7.46
C LEU A 113 2.08 -6.14 8.37
N ARG A 114 0.90 -5.54 8.18
CA ARG A 114 -0.30 -5.88 8.95
C ARG A 114 -0.68 -7.36 8.80
N LEU A 115 -0.57 -7.91 7.58
CA LEU A 115 -0.84 -9.32 7.33
C LEU A 115 0.15 -10.23 8.06
N HIS A 116 1.44 -9.93 8.00
CA HIS A 116 2.50 -10.73 8.63
C HIS A 116 2.43 -10.63 10.16
N GLU A 117 2.20 -9.45 10.72
CA GLU A 117 1.96 -9.25 12.16
C GLU A 117 0.74 -10.05 12.64
N SER A 118 -0.37 -10.01 11.89
CA SER A 118 -1.57 -10.78 12.22
C SER A 118 -1.29 -12.29 12.20
N ARG A 119 -0.56 -12.79 11.21
CA ARG A 119 -0.15 -14.19 11.12
C ARG A 119 0.79 -14.61 12.23
N LEU A 120 1.77 -13.76 12.57
CA LEU A 120 2.68 -13.98 13.68
C LEU A 120 1.90 -14.07 14.99
N GLY A 121 0.97 -13.15 15.22
CA GLY A 121 0.07 -13.15 16.38
C GLY A 121 -0.75 -14.45 16.47
N GLN A 122 -1.34 -14.92 15.36
CA GLN A 122 -2.09 -16.18 15.33
C GLN A 122 -1.21 -17.40 15.62
N LYS A 123 0.00 -17.46 15.05
CA LYS A 123 0.98 -18.51 15.37
C LYS A 123 1.35 -18.50 16.84
N MET A 124 1.57 -17.32 17.41
CA MET A 124 1.86 -17.13 18.83
C MET A 124 0.71 -17.61 19.72
N GLU A 125 -0.53 -17.23 19.44
CA GLU A 125 -1.68 -17.68 20.22
C GLU A 125 -1.84 -19.22 20.14
N THR A 126 -1.58 -19.81 18.98
CA THR A 126 -1.59 -21.28 18.83
C THR A 126 -0.50 -21.95 19.67
N MET A 127 0.70 -21.36 19.75
CA MET A 127 1.79 -21.89 20.59
C MET A 127 1.52 -21.70 22.09
N LYS A 128 0.88 -20.59 22.50
CA LYS A 128 0.48 -20.37 23.89
C LYS A 128 -0.40 -21.50 24.42
N VAL A 129 -1.21 -22.15 23.57
CA VAL A 129 -1.98 -23.34 23.95
C VAL A 129 -1.08 -24.49 24.44
N ARG A 130 0.15 -24.62 23.91
CA ARG A 130 1.14 -25.62 24.35
C ARG A 130 2.07 -25.09 25.45
N ALA A 131 2.12 -23.78 25.65
CA ALA A 131 2.96 -23.16 26.65
C ALA A 131 2.39 -23.34 28.07
N PRO A 132 3.25 -23.30 29.11
CA PRO A 132 2.82 -23.24 30.50
C PRO A 132 1.84 -22.08 30.77
N ASP A 133 0.93 -22.26 31.72
CA ASP A 133 -0.13 -21.27 32.03
C ASP A 133 0.43 -19.89 32.40
N SER A 134 1.64 -19.82 32.96
CA SER A 134 2.33 -18.56 33.27
C SER A 134 2.56 -17.66 32.06
N ILE A 135 2.62 -18.23 30.85
CA ILE A 135 2.90 -17.54 29.59
C ILE A 135 1.62 -17.22 28.81
N ARG A 136 0.56 -18.03 28.96
CA ARG A 136 -0.71 -17.87 28.21
C ARG A 136 -1.34 -16.50 28.37
N GLY A 137 -1.22 -15.88 29.55
CA GLY A 137 -1.88 -14.61 29.87
C GLY A 137 -1.21 -13.34 29.32
N TRP A 138 -0.04 -13.44 28.70
CA TRP A 138 0.71 -12.24 28.27
C TRP A 138 0.21 -11.75 26.91
N LYS A 139 0.41 -10.46 26.63
CA LYS A 139 -0.06 -9.81 25.41
C LYS A 139 0.68 -10.30 24.14
N PRO A 140 0.04 -10.28 22.95
CA PRO A 140 0.65 -10.64 21.67
C PRO A 140 1.88 -9.80 21.31
N ASP A 141 1.92 -8.53 21.74
CA ASP A 141 2.96 -7.55 21.39
C ASP A 141 4.38 -7.96 21.84
N TYR A 142 4.51 -8.94 22.74
CA TYR A 142 5.80 -9.50 23.16
C TYR A 142 6.38 -10.52 22.15
N ALA A 143 5.77 -10.70 20.98
CA ALA A 143 6.10 -11.74 20.00
C ALA A 143 7.60 -11.92 19.69
N PRO A 144 8.44 -10.86 19.55
CA PRO A 144 9.87 -11.05 19.31
C PRO A 144 10.59 -11.75 20.48
N LYS A 145 10.31 -11.33 21.72
CA LYS A 145 10.89 -11.94 22.93
C LYS A 145 10.41 -13.37 23.14
N TYR A 146 9.23 -13.69 22.63
CA TYR A 146 8.68 -15.04 22.71
C TYR A 146 9.32 -16.02 21.77
N ALA A 147 9.64 -15.61 20.55
CA ALA A 147 10.31 -16.47 19.58
C ALA A 147 11.60 -17.04 20.16
N GLU A 148 12.42 -16.20 20.79
CA GLU A 148 13.64 -16.60 21.50
C GLU A 148 13.33 -17.56 22.66
N MET A 149 12.42 -17.18 23.57
CA MET A 149 12.12 -18.01 24.74
C MET A 149 11.46 -19.36 24.40
N MET A 150 10.64 -19.41 23.34
CA MET A 150 10.05 -20.67 22.85
C MET A 150 11.12 -21.54 22.20
N SER A 151 12.07 -20.96 21.46
CA SER A 151 13.25 -21.66 20.96
C SER A 151 14.06 -22.27 22.10
N ASP A 152 14.24 -21.54 23.21
CA ASP A 152 14.93 -22.04 24.41
C ASP A 152 14.21 -23.23 25.06
N ILE A 153 12.88 -23.29 24.95
CA ILE A 153 12.05 -24.40 25.45
C ILE A 153 11.91 -25.52 24.38
N GLY A 154 12.52 -25.38 23.20
CA GLY A 154 12.51 -26.37 22.12
C GLY A 154 11.29 -26.29 21.19
N LEU A 155 10.50 -25.21 21.27
CA LEU A 155 9.38 -24.92 20.38
C LEU A 155 9.84 -23.97 19.26
N ASN A 156 10.49 -24.53 18.23
CA ASN A 156 11.00 -23.74 17.12
C ASN A 156 9.90 -23.27 16.16
N LEU A 157 9.95 -21.98 15.80
CA LEU A 157 9.17 -21.34 14.75
C LEU A 157 9.70 -21.69 13.35
N GLY A 158 9.89 -22.98 13.04
CA GLY A 158 10.27 -23.40 11.70
C GLY A 158 9.13 -23.15 10.71
N PRO A 159 9.41 -22.79 9.44
CA PRO A 159 8.39 -22.73 8.39
C PRO A 159 7.65 -24.07 8.21
N GLU A 160 8.22 -25.18 8.66
CA GLU A 160 7.70 -26.54 8.51
C GLU A 160 6.55 -26.91 9.45
N ALA A 161 6.29 -26.15 10.53
CA ALA A 161 5.17 -26.45 11.45
C ALA A 161 3.78 -26.26 10.79
N ALA A 162 3.71 -25.69 9.59
CA ALA A 162 2.49 -25.64 8.79
C ALA A 162 2.25 -26.90 7.93
N ASP A 163 3.29 -27.70 7.64
CA ASP A 163 3.19 -28.84 6.72
C ASP A 163 2.86 -30.16 7.42
N GLU A 164 3.13 -30.28 8.73
CA GLU A 164 2.83 -31.50 9.48
C GLU A 164 1.33 -31.76 9.70
N ARG A 165 0.43 -30.82 9.36
CA ARG A 165 -1.02 -31.06 9.39
C ARG A 165 -1.56 -31.74 8.12
N LYS A 166 -0.72 -32.16 7.18
CA LYS A 166 -1.16 -32.88 5.97
C LYS A 166 -0.79 -34.37 5.93
N LEU A 167 -0.27 -34.95 7.01
CA LEU A 167 0.12 -36.38 7.04
C LEU A 167 -0.48 -37.19 8.18
N SER A 168 -1.69 -36.83 8.62
CA SER A 168 -2.54 -37.66 9.50
C SER A 168 -3.86 -37.96 8.81
#